data_AF-A0A091C1I9-F1
#
_entry.id   AF-A0A091C1I9-F1
#
_cell.length_a   1.000
_cell.length_b   1.000
_cell.length_c   1.000
_cell.angle_alpha   90.00
_cell.angle_beta   90.00
_cell.angle_gamma   90.00
#
_symmetry.space_group_name_H-M   'P 1'
#
loop_
_entity.id
_entity.type
_entity.pdbx_description
1 polymer ?
#
loop_
_entity_poly.entity_id
_entity_poly.type
_entity_poly.pdbx_seq_one_letter_code
_entity_poly.pdbx_strand_id
1 'polypeptide(L)' 'MKIAVDAMGGDNAPEAIVTGVMTAKNDFPEIEFQLYGKEDEIKNM' A
#
# COMPACT_ATOMS: atom_id res chain seq x y z
N MET A 1 -6.13 -13.89 3.93
CA MET A 1 -6.77 -12.75 4.64
C MET A 1 -6.63 -11.53 3.76
N LYS A 2 -7.58 -10.58 3.76
CA LYS A 2 -7.52 -9.39 2.90
C LYS A 2 -7.60 -8.11 3.74
N ILE A 3 -6.66 -7.19 3.52
CA ILE A 3 -6.55 -5.93 4.25
C ILE A 3 -6.75 -4.77 3.27
N ALA A 4 -7.73 -3.91 3.56
CA ALA A 4 -7.93 -2.65 2.85
C ALA A 4 -7.03 -1.57 3.46
N VAL A 5 -6.30 -0.84 2.62
CA VAL A 5 -5.36 0.21 3.05
C VAL A 5 -5.64 1.49 2.28
N ASP A 6 -5.80 2.61 2.98
CA ASP A 6 -5.80 3.94 2.37
C ASP A 6 -4.37 4.32 2.01
N ALA A 7 -4.07 4.37 0.71
CA ALA A 7 -2.74 4.71 0.22
C ALA A 7 -2.46 6.22 0.24
N MET A 8 -3.46 7.08 0.46
CA MET A 8 -3.33 8.53 0.30
C MET A 8 -3.24 9.29 1.63
N GLY A 9 -3.44 8.60 2.76
CA GLY A 9 -3.43 9.20 4.09
C GLY A 9 -2.02 9.38 4.66
N GLY A 10 -1.71 10.62 5.07
CA GLY A 10 -0.48 10.97 5.80
C GLY A 10 0.47 11.86 5.00
N ASP A 11 1.42 12.48 5.70
CA ASP A 11 2.28 13.54 5.16
C ASP A 11 3.18 13.06 4.00
N ASN A 12 3.55 11.77 4.01
CA ASN A 12 4.43 11.15 3.01
C ASN A 12 3.70 10.12 2.13
N ALA A 13 2.37 10.22 2.04
CA ALA A 13 1.59 9.38 1.15
C ALA A 13 1.69 9.87 -0.31
N PRO A 14 1.63 8.99 -1.32
CA PRO A 14 1.43 7.55 -1.20
C PRO A 14 2.70 6.73 -0.95
N GLU A 15 3.89 7.32 -1.16
CA GLU A 15 5.19 6.63 -1.16
C GLU A 15 5.44 5.79 0.11
N ALA A 16 5.29 6.40 1.28
CA ALA A 16 5.55 5.72 2.55
C ALA A 16 4.59 4.54 2.79
N ILE A 17 3.32 4.69 2.39
CA ILE A 17 2.30 3.66 2.58
C ILE A 17 2.54 2.47 1.64
N VAL A 18 2.77 2.75 0.36
CA VAL A 18 3.06 1.70 -0.64
C VAL A 18 4.33 0.94 -0.26
N THR A 19 5.39 1.65 0.13
CA THR A 19 6.66 1.03 0.59
C THR A 19 6.43 0.12 1.79
N GLY A 20 5.72 0.60 2.81
CA GLY A 20 5.40 -0.20 4.00
C GLY A 20 4.58 -1.46 3.69
N VAL A 21 3.60 -1.34 2.79
CA VAL A 21 2.80 -2.49 2.32
C VAL A 21 3.66 -3.49 1.56
N MET A 22 4.60 -3.04 0.73
CA MET A 22 5.52 -3.93 0.01
C MET A 22 6.47 -4.68 0.96
N THR A 23 6.95 -4.02 2.02
CA THR A 23 7.72 -4.69 3.08
C THR A 23 6.86 -5.75 3.79
N ALA A 24 5.66 -5.38 4.24
CA ALA A 24 4.76 -6.31 4.92
C ALA A 24 4.35 -7.50 4.05
N LYS A 25 4.20 -7.30 2.72
CA LYS A 25 3.91 -8.37 1.77
C LYS A 25 5.06 -9.39 1.67
N ASN A 26 6.30 -8.97 1.85
CA ASN A 26 7.45 -9.89 1.88
C ASN A 26 7.45 -10.75 3.16
N ASP A 27 7.06 -10.16 4.29
CA ASP A 27 7.00 -10.87 5.58
C ASP A 27 5.76 -11.78 5.67
N PHE A 28 4.66 -11.41 5.02
CA PHE A 28 3.36 -12.10 5.06
C PHE A 28 2.81 -12.34 3.64
N PRO A 29 3.41 -13.25 2.85
CA PRO A 29 3.04 -13.48 1.45
C PRO A 29 1.61 -14.02 1.24
N GLU A 30 0.98 -14.57 2.28
CA GLU A 30 -0.40 -15.07 2.27
C GLU A 30 -1.47 -13.97 2.47
N ILE A 31 -1.05 -12.76 2.83
CA ILE A 31 -1.95 -11.61 3.01
C ILE A 31 -2.10 -10.87 1.70
N GLU A 32 -3.35 -10.64 1.30
CA GLU A 32 -3.69 -9.76 0.18
C GLU A 32 -3.92 -8.34 0.69
N PHE A 33 -3.16 -7.38 0.15
CA PHE A 33 -3.34 -5.96 0.45
C PHE A 33 -4.05 -5.29 -0.73
N GLN A 34 -5.16 -4.62 -0.44
CA GLN A 34 -5.90 -3.81 -1.41
C GLN A 34 -5.71 -2.34 -1.08
N LEU A 35 -4.98 -1.64 -1.94
CA LEU A 35 -4.72 -0.22 -1.83
C LEU A 35 -5.89 0.58 -2.42
N TYR A 36 -6.35 1.59 -1.69
CA TYR A 36 -7.36 2.55 -2.12
C TYR A 36 -6.71 3.92 -2.27
N GLY A 37 -6.92 4.56 -3.42
CA GLY A 37 -6.36 5.86 -3.73
C GLY A 37 -6.33 6.12 -5.24
N LYS A 38 -5.57 7.11 -5.67
CA LYS A 38 -5.41 7.43 -7.09
C LYS A 38 -4.45 6.43 -7.73
N GLU A 39 -4.98 5.58 -8.60
CA GLU A 39 -4.25 4.46 -9.18
C GLU A 39 -2.95 4.89 -9.90
N ASP A 40 -2.99 5.99 -10.64
CA ASP A 40 -1.82 6.51 -11.36
C ASP A 40 -0.72 6.99 -10.40
N GLU A 41 -1.07 7.59 -9.25
CA GLU A 41 -0.07 8.00 -8.26
C GLU A 41 0.52 6.78 -7.54
N ILE A 42 -0.29 5.74 -7.28
CA ILE A 42 0.15 4.50 -6.62
C ILE A 42 1.05 3.66 -7.54
N LYS A 43 0.72 3.52 -8.83
CA LYS A 43 1.48 2.70 -9.79
C LYS A 43 2.84 3.28 -10.17
N ASN A 44 3.04 4.57 -9.95
CA ASN A 44 4.29 5.27 -10.25
C ASN A 44 5.28 5.25 -9.07
N MET A 45 4.93 4.57 -7.97
CA MET A 45 5.81 4.27 -6.84
C MET A 45 6.53 2.94 -7.08
#